data_AF-A0A9D7RY00-F1
#
_entry.id   AF-A0A9D7RY00-F1
#
_cell.length_a   1.000
_cell.length_b   1.000
_cell.length_c   1.000
_cell.angle_alpha   90.00
_cell.angle_beta   90.00
_cell.angle_gamma   90.00
#
_symmetry.space_group_name_H-M   'P 1'
#
loop_
_entity.id
_entity.type
_entity.pdbx_description
1 polymer ?
#
loop_
_entity_poly.entity_id
_entity_poly.type
_entity_poly.pdbx_seq_one_letter_code
_entity_poly.pdbx_strand_id
1 'polypeptide(L)'
;MKKNTMATAIVAGLAGVAGIANISTAVNLNPDGVGQVLLYPYYTVNDGNTTALSVVNTTDSGKAVKVRFLDAINSREVLDFNLYLSEYDVWTAGIFSRAADGPANIVTSDTSCTVPGIESGIFQLPTLPDGRRYFPFRTSFFTDGLGTSPTRTRSGYVEMIEMGSIPYDSPAGFGFYLTHINNRPADCSFLEGAWLATGTPGGSGIWFNNPLVDMQAPTGGLFGGAAIVDVVDGTYINYNAEAIDGFSASIQHTGPGSNFPNLGSANGPVAGVVTSYVFDRGRLITSNWLTSGAGAGAGPVNAVSAVLMREAVFNEYEVDPDLGAASEWVVTLPTRKLYVTGSTTFTAPFTAGWSGCERVSGRIYNREEDTFQILDFSPGGLRTAICREANVLWFTRTPVSATAISPIHGETGGLAIPTYLQLFGIIQKTFNNGWFWLGFYDENAINSVGALDPLLRPALVETAPGASGADRFFGLPAIGYWALRVINVNQGAGLQASYGGAYPHRASRACFKGTFGNSAPCD
;
A
#
# COMPACT_ATOMS: atom_id res chain seq x y z
N MET A 1 -49.84 0.97 -42.52
CA MET A 1 -48.76 0.58 -41.60
C MET A 1 -47.57 0.09 -42.42
N LYS A 2 -46.58 0.97 -42.63
CA LYS A 2 -45.28 0.66 -43.24
C LYS A 2 -44.22 1.44 -42.46
N LYS A 3 -43.17 0.73 -42.05
CA LYS A 3 -42.03 1.26 -41.29
C LYS A 3 -41.27 2.27 -42.14
N ASN A 4 -41.01 3.45 -41.58
CA ASN A 4 -40.19 4.48 -42.22
C ASN A 4 -38.70 4.13 -42.04
N THR A 5 -38.02 4.04 -43.18
CA THR A 5 -36.58 4.14 -43.38
C THR A 5 -36.08 5.53 -42.99
N MET A 6 -34.92 5.59 -42.34
CA MET A 6 -34.05 6.78 -42.37
C MET A 6 -32.64 6.33 -42.72
N ALA A 7 -32.16 6.95 -43.80
CA ALA A 7 -30.86 6.77 -44.40
C ALA A 7 -29.80 7.66 -43.72
N THR A 8 -28.57 7.23 -43.89
CA THR A 8 -27.28 7.89 -43.68
C THR A 8 -27.26 9.37 -44.08
N ALA A 9 -26.68 10.23 -43.23
CA ALA A 9 -26.02 11.45 -43.67
C ALA A 9 -24.83 11.78 -42.74
N ILE A 10 -23.67 11.90 -43.38
CA ILE A 10 -22.36 12.22 -42.85
C ILE A 10 -22.32 13.66 -42.35
N VAL A 11 -21.82 13.88 -41.14
CA VAL A 11 -21.12 15.12 -40.77
C VAL A 11 -19.70 14.74 -40.37
N ALA A 12 -18.80 14.87 -41.35
CA ALA A 12 -17.40 15.15 -41.09
C ALA A 12 -17.31 16.61 -40.64
N GLY A 13 -16.63 16.86 -39.51
CA GLY A 13 -16.29 18.21 -39.07
C GLY A 13 -16.62 18.51 -37.62
N LEU A 14 -15.91 17.86 -36.70
CA LEU A 14 -15.49 18.39 -35.38
C LEU A 14 -14.31 17.53 -34.90
N ALA A 15 -13.12 17.81 -35.44
CA ALA A 15 -11.88 17.47 -34.77
C ALA A 15 -11.78 18.40 -33.53
N GLY A 16 -11.75 17.83 -32.32
CA GLY A 16 -11.54 18.63 -31.11
C GLY A 16 -12.18 18.16 -29.80
N VAL A 17 -12.72 16.94 -29.70
CA VAL A 17 -13.02 16.33 -28.40
C VAL A 17 -12.37 14.95 -28.34
N ALA A 18 -11.06 14.92 -28.11
CA ALA A 18 -10.41 13.74 -27.55
C ALA A 18 -10.80 13.73 -26.06
N GLY A 19 -11.76 12.88 -25.67
CA GLY A 19 -12.33 13.00 -24.34
C GLY A 19 -13.24 11.86 -23.91
N ILE A 20 -12.93 10.63 -24.32
CA ILE A 20 -13.26 9.44 -23.52
C ILE A 20 -12.01 8.57 -23.60
N ALA A 21 -11.05 8.84 -22.72
CA ALA A 21 -9.96 7.92 -22.49
C ALA A 21 -10.58 6.65 -21.86
N ASN A 22 -10.32 5.48 -22.46
CA ASN A 22 -10.62 4.22 -21.80
C ASN A 22 -9.73 4.13 -20.55
N ILE A 23 -10.29 4.42 -19.38
CA ILE A 23 -9.59 4.36 -18.08
C ILE A 23 -9.05 2.96 -17.76
N SER A 24 -9.56 1.92 -18.43
CA SER A 24 -9.17 0.52 -18.20
C SER A 24 -7.77 0.16 -18.69
N THR A 25 -7.02 1.08 -19.30
CA THR A 25 -5.69 0.79 -19.89
C THR A 25 -4.57 1.69 -19.40
N ALA A 26 -4.81 2.47 -18.35
CA ALA A 26 -3.80 3.34 -17.73
C ALA A 26 -3.83 3.21 -16.21
N VAL A 27 -2.65 3.34 -15.62
CA VAL A 27 -2.45 3.23 -14.17
C VAL A 27 -3.26 4.34 -13.49
N ASN A 28 -4.23 3.96 -12.65
CA ASN A 28 -5.05 4.91 -11.92
C ASN A 28 -5.41 4.36 -10.53
N LEU A 29 -5.51 5.25 -9.54
CA LEU A 29 -6.05 4.90 -8.23
C LEU A 29 -7.57 4.88 -8.34
N ASN A 30 -8.18 3.69 -8.26
CA ASN A 30 -9.62 3.53 -8.47
C ASN A 30 -10.40 3.91 -7.20
N PRO A 31 -11.22 4.98 -7.24
CA PRO A 31 -12.01 5.41 -6.09
C PRO A 31 -13.10 4.41 -5.67
N ASP A 32 -13.52 3.51 -6.56
CA ASP A 32 -14.50 2.45 -6.26
C ASP A 32 -13.86 1.26 -5.53
N GLY A 33 -12.53 1.26 -5.35
CA GLY A 33 -11.81 0.26 -4.53
C GLY A 33 -11.57 -1.07 -5.23
N VAL A 34 -11.69 -1.12 -6.56
CA VAL A 34 -11.47 -2.34 -7.36
C VAL A 34 -10.30 -2.13 -8.33
N GLY A 35 -9.41 -3.12 -8.48
CA GLY A 35 -8.27 -2.98 -9.38
C GLY A 35 -7.50 -4.27 -9.63
N GLN A 36 -6.33 -4.12 -10.24
CA GLN A 36 -5.36 -5.18 -10.49
C GLN A 36 -4.31 -5.26 -9.36
N VAL A 37 -4.07 -4.17 -8.64
CA VAL A 37 -3.15 -4.12 -7.50
C VAL A 37 -3.89 -3.63 -6.27
N LEU A 38 -3.68 -4.30 -5.13
CA LEU A 38 -4.16 -3.89 -3.82
C LEU A 38 -2.98 -3.60 -2.89
N LEU A 39 -2.98 -2.40 -2.32
CA LEU A 39 -2.00 -1.97 -1.32
C LEU A 39 -2.68 -1.88 0.04
N TYR A 40 -2.33 -2.79 0.94
CA TYR A 40 -2.79 -2.74 2.33
C TYR A 40 -1.74 -1.95 3.09
N PRO A 41 -2.06 -0.75 3.57
CA PRO A 41 -1.06 0.19 4.06
C PRO A 41 -0.32 -0.29 5.31
N TYR A 42 -0.87 -1.25 6.05
CA TYR A 42 -0.21 -1.78 7.23
C TYR A 42 -0.59 -3.23 7.56
N TYR A 43 0.22 -3.90 8.36
CA TYR A 43 -0.11 -5.03 9.22
C TYR A 43 0.77 -4.94 10.47
N THR A 44 0.32 -5.50 11.59
CA THR A 44 1.11 -5.62 12.81
C THR A 44 0.73 -6.86 13.62
N VAL A 45 1.72 -7.42 14.30
CA VAL A 45 1.55 -8.43 15.36
C VAL A 45 2.23 -7.99 16.67
N ASN A 46 2.48 -6.68 16.79
CA ASN A 46 3.09 -6.09 17.97
C ASN A 46 2.07 -5.87 19.07
N ASP A 47 2.54 -5.94 20.31
CA ASP A 47 1.77 -5.61 21.52
C ASP A 47 0.41 -6.32 21.64
N GLY A 48 0.34 -7.60 21.26
CA GLY A 48 -0.89 -8.40 21.34
C GLY A 48 -1.78 -8.34 20.10
N ASN A 49 -1.48 -7.45 19.15
CA ASN A 49 -2.23 -7.36 17.90
C ASN A 49 -2.13 -8.63 17.04
N THR A 50 -3.20 -8.86 16.29
CA THR A 50 -3.28 -9.79 15.15
C THR A 50 -3.87 -9.05 13.96
N THR A 51 -3.36 -9.26 12.76
CA THR A 51 -3.96 -8.67 11.54
C THR A 51 -4.73 -9.75 10.79
N ALA A 52 -6.02 -9.56 10.56
CA ALA A 52 -6.80 -10.33 9.59
C ALA A 52 -6.87 -9.58 8.27
N LEU A 53 -6.80 -10.27 7.13
CA LEU A 53 -7.00 -9.66 5.82
C LEU A 53 -7.84 -10.53 4.90
N SER A 54 -8.39 -9.90 3.87
CA SER A 54 -9.21 -10.54 2.85
C SER A 54 -8.97 -9.90 1.49
N VAL A 55 -9.07 -10.71 0.44
CA VAL A 55 -9.13 -10.28 -0.96
C VAL A 55 -10.27 -11.02 -1.65
N VAL A 56 -11.00 -10.30 -2.49
CA VAL A 56 -12.17 -10.78 -3.20
C VAL A 56 -11.96 -10.61 -4.69
N ASN A 57 -12.24 -11.65 -5.46
CA ASN A 57 -12.42 -11.58 -6.90
C ASN A 57 -13.89 -11.31 -7.21
N THR A 58 -14.19 -10.25 -7.95
CA THR A 58 -15.57 -9.89 -8.33
C THR A 58 -15.97 -10.34 -9.73
N THR A 59 -15.09 -11.09 -10.41
CA THR A 59 -15.25 -11.43 -11.82
C THR A 59 -15.60 -12.89 -12.04
N ASP A 60 -16.09 -13.18 -13.23
CA ASP A 60 -16.36 -14.51 -13.80
C ASP A 60 -15.11 -15.19 -14.38
N SER A 61 -13.92 -14.78 -13.95
CA SER A 61 -12.66 -15.43 -14.33
C SER A 61 -11.78 -15.63 -13.11
N GLY A 62 -11.06 -16.77 -13.07
CA GLY A 62 -10.09 -17.02 -12.01
C GLY A 62 -8.94 -16.01 -12.04
N LYS A 63 -8.28 -15.80 -10.91
CA LYS A 63 -7.19 -14.81 -10.76
C LYS A 63 -5.94 -15.49 -10.23
N ALA A 64 -4.81 -15.26 -10.88
CA ALA A 64 -3.49 -15.51 -10.30
C ALA A 64 -2.99 -14.22 -9.64
N VAL A 65 -2.72 -14.26 -8.35
CA VAL A 65 -2.36 -13.09 -7.53
C VAL A 65 -1.03 -13.34 -6.82
N LYS A 66 -0.08 -12.42 -7.00
CA LYS A 66 1.15 -12.38 -6.23
C LYS A 66 0.88 -11.71 -4.89
N VAL A 67 1.01 -12.44 -3.79
CA VAL A 67 0.85 -11.90 -2.42
C VAL A 67 2.22 -11.68 -1.82
N ARG A 68 2.50 -10.47 -1.32
CA ARG A 68 3.78 -10.11 -0.69
C ARG A 68 3.59 -9.31 0.58
N PHE A 69 4.31 -9.72 1.61
CA PHE A 69 4.44 -9.00 2.87
C PHE A 69 5.82 -8.36 2.92
N LEU A 70 5.84 -7.08 3.27
CA LEU A 70 7.06 -6.28 3.30
C LEU A 70 7.25 -5.73 4.72
N ASP A 71 8.50 -5.64 5.19
CA ASP A 71 8.81 -5.06 6.48
C ASP A 71 8.60 -3.54 6.49
N ALA A 72 8.31 -2.98 7.67
CA ALA A 72 8.06 -1.55 7.82
C ALA A 72 9.28 -0.67 7.51
N ILE A 73 10.51 -1.14 7.74
CA ILE A 73 11.70 -0.28 7.81
C ILE A 73 12.30 0.04 6.44
N ASN A 74 12.51 -0.97 5.59
CA ASN A 74 13.07 -0.77 4.23
C ASN A 74 12.35 -1.60 3.14
N SER A 75 11.10 -2.01 3.39
CA SER A 75 10.27 -2.79 2.46
C SER A 75 10.97 -4.04 1.92
N ARG A 76 11.73 -4.72 2.77
CA ARG A 76 12.27 -6.04 2.49
C ARG A 76 11.15 -7.04 2.56
N GLU A 77 11.13 -7.91 1.57
CA GLU A 77 10.17 -8.98 1.53
C GLU A 77 10.41 -9.93 2.71
N VAL A 78 9.36 -10.20 3.46
CA VAL A 78 9.39 -11.12 4.62
C VAL A 78 8.60 -12.39 4.32
N LEU A 79 7.68 -12.35 3.37
CA LEU A 79 6.98 -13.50 2.82
C LEU A 79 6.40 -13.15 1.45
N ASP A 80 6.50 -14.08 0.51
CA ASP A 80 5.72 -14.09 -0.72
C ASP A 80 5.14 -15.47 -1.03
N PHE A 81 4.04 -15.49 -1.76
CA PHE A 81 3.47 -16.71 -2.35
C PHE A 81 2.50 -16.32 -3.47
N ASN A 82 2.08 -17.33 -4.24
CA ASN A 82 1.03 -17.15 -5.23
C ASN A 82 -0.30 -17.60 -4.65
N LEU A 83 -1.34 -16.78 -4.82
CA LEU A 83 -2.73 -17.09 -4.51
C LEU A 83 -3.47 -17.22 -5.84
N TYR A 84 -4.30 -18.26 -5.94
CA TYR A 84 -5.21 -18.45 -7.05
C TYR A 84 -6.62 -18.39 -6.51
N LEU A 85 -7.43 -17.48 -7.05
CA LEU A 85 -8.83 -17.27 -6.69
C LEU A 85 -9.71 -17.78 -7.82
N SER A 86 -10.73 -18.56 -7.50
CA SER A 86 -11.76 -18.92 -8.48
C SER A 86 -12.68 -17.73 -8.79
N GLU A 87 -13.66 -17.93 -9.68
CA GLU A 87 -14.67 -16.93 -9.99
C GLU A 87 -15.44 -16.54 -8.72
N TYR A 88 -15.66 -15.24 -8.51
CA TYR A 88 -16.40 -14.69 -7.37
C TYR A 88 -15.90 -15.10 -5.98
N ASP A 89 -14.65 -15.52 -5.90
CA ASP A 89 -14.04 -16.11 -4.71
C ASP A 89 -13.54 -15.06 -3.70
N VAL A 90 -13.40 -15.49 -2.45
CA VAL A 90 -12.80 -14.70 -1.38
C VAL A 90 -11.72 -15.53 -0.71
N TRP A 91 -10.56 -14.93 -0.48
CA TRP A 91 -9.52 -15.54 0.34
C TRP A 91 -9.26 -14.70 1.58
N THR A 92 -9.18 -15.37 2.73
CA THR A 92 -8.91 -14.73 4.03
C THR A 92 -7.68 -15.31 4.71
N ALA A 93 -6.99 -14.50 5.50
CA ALA A 93 -5.85 -14.95 6.31
C ALA A 93 -5.67 -14.15 7.60
N GLY A 94 -5.04 -14.78 8.59
CA GLY A 94 -4.61 -14.15 9.84
C GLY A 94 -3.08 -14.11 9.94
N ILE A 95 -2.55 -12.95 10.28
CA ILE A 95 -1.15 -12.71 10.57
C ILE A 95 -1.01 -12.56 12.08
N PHE A 96 -0.18 -13.42 12.68
CA PHE A 96 -0.07 -13.56 14.12
C PHE A 96 1.37 -13.80 14.56
N SER A 97 1.62 -13.58 15.85
CA SER A 97 2.88 -13.95 16.49
C SER A 97 2.68 -15.13 17.44
N ARG A 98 3.70 -15.98 17.54
CA ARG A 98 3.74 -17.13 18.47
C ARG A 98 4.53 -16.83 19.75
N ALA A 99 5.37 -15.80 19.75
CA ALA A 99 6.24 -15.44 20.86
C ALA A 99 6.62 -13.95 20.78
N ALA A 100 6.92 -13.31 21.91
CA ALA A 100 7.23 -11.88 21.97
C ALA A 100 8.38 -11.46 21.05
N ASP A 101 9.44 -12.27 20.95
CA ASP A 101 10.62 -11.98 20.11
C ASP A 101 10.66 -12.77 18.78
N GLY A 102 9.59 -13.51 18.48
CA GLY A 102 9.48 -14.32 17.27
C GLY A 102 9.07 -13.54 16.02
N PRO A 103 9.22 -14.14 14.83
CA PRO A 103 8.71 -13.56 13.58
C PRO A 103 7.18 -13.59 13.55
N ALA A 104 6.60 -12.77 12.67
CA ALA A 104 5.21 -12.93 12.25
C ALA A 104 5.03 -14.24 11.47
N ASN A 105 3.78 -14.70 11.41
CA ASN A 105 3.37 -15.93 10.77
C ASN A 105 2.03 -15.67 10.10
N ILE A 106 1.74 -16.37 9.00
CA ILE A 106 0.42 -16.37 8.38
C ILE A 106 -0.25 -17.73 8.54
N VAL A 107 -1.54 -17.71 8.82
CA VAL A 107 -2.43 -18.88 8.81
C VAL A 107 -3.66 -18.53 7.98
N THR A 108 -4.22 -19.53 7.32
CA THR A 108 -5.53 -19.41 6.68
C THR A 108 -6.32 -20.69 6.92
N SER A 109 -7.64 -20.54 7.00
CA SER A 109 -8.59 -21.65 6.96
C SER A 109 -9.44 -21.59 5.69
N ASP A 110 -9.10 -20.67 4.79
CA ASP A 110 -9.68 -20.54 3.48
C ASP A 110 -9.14 -21.61 2.54
N THR A 111 -10.00 -22.15 1.69
CA THR A 111 -9.68 -23.27 0.81
C THR A 111 -9.14 -22.87 -0.55
N SER A 112 -9.09 -21.57 -0.87
CA SER A 112 -8.51 -21.08 -2.13
C SER A 112 -7.06 -21.55 -2.28
N CYS A 113 -6.66 -21.88 -3.51
CA CYS A 113 -5.35 -22.48 -3.72
C CYS A 113 -4.23 -21.46 -3.52
N THR A 114 -3.29 -21.75 -2.61
CA THR A 114 -2.02 -21.03 -2.51
C THR A 114 -0.87 -21.92 -2.94
N VAL A 115 0.24 -21.34 -3.38
CA VAL A 115 1.49 -22.05 -3.66
C VAL A 115 2.63 -21.38 -2.90
N PRO A 116 3.19 -22.03 -1.85
CA PRO A 116 2.78 -23.34 -1.32
C PRO A 116 1.38 -23.31 -0.71
N GLY A 117 0.71 -24.46 -0.66
CA GLY A 117 -0.62 -24.61 -0.06
C GLY A 117 -0.54 -24.40 1.45
N ILE A 118 -1.09 -23.29 1.96
CA ILE A 118 -1.00 -22.91 3.37
C ILE A 118 -2.01 -23.69 4.20
N GLU A 119 -3.29 -23.70 3.81
CA GLU A 119 -4.33 -24.50 4.48
C GLU A 119 -4.00 -26.00 4.34
N SER A 120 -3.85 -26.46 3.10
CA SER A 120 -3.50 -27.83 2.72
C SER A 120 -2.65 -27.80 1.46
N GLY A 121 -1.68 -28.70 1.34
CA GLY A 121 -0.85 -28.77 0.14
C GLY A 121 0.23 -29.85 0.18
N ILE A 122 0.93 -29.99 -0.94
CA ILE A 122 2.00 -31.01 -1.12
C ILE A 122 3.28 -30.63 -0.38
N PHE A 123 3.52 -29.33 -0.15
CA PHE A 123 4.71 -28.87 0.58
C PHE A 123 4.54 -29.03 2.10
N GLN A 124 5.61 -29.40 2.79
CA GLN A 124 5.58 -29.48 4.25
C GLN A 124 5.64 -28.09 4.87
N LEU A 125 4.65 -27.75 5.69
CA LEU A 125 4.59 -26.52 6.49
C LEU A 125 4.43 -26.89 7.97
N PRO A 126 4.94 -26.06 8.91
CA PRO A 126 4.74 -26.29 10.32
C PRO A 126 3.25 -26.20 10.70
N THR A 127 2.89 -26.89 11.78
CA THR A 127 1.52 -26.93 12.31
C THR A 127 1.42 -26.29 13.68
N LEU A 128 0.28 -25.66 13.93
CA LEU A 128 -0.15 -25.22 15.25
C LEU A 128 -0.65 -26.40 16.09
N PRO A 129 -0.75 -26.27 17.42
CA PRO A 129 -1.28 -27.32 18.29
C PRO A 129 -2.70 -27.78 17.94
N ASP A 130 -3.49 -26.93 17.28
CA ASP A 130 -4.85 -27.22 16.81
C ASP A 130 -4.89 -27.91 15.43
N GLY A 131 -3.73 -28.22 14.85
CA GLY A 131 -3.60 -28.90 13.56
C GLY A 131 -3.53 -27.98 12.34
N ARG A 132 -3.83 -26.68 12.47
CA ARG A 132 -3.75 -25.74 11.34
C ARG A 132 -2.31 -25.53 10.90
N ARG A 133 -2.07 -25.50 9.60
CA ARG A 133 -0.76 -25.19 9.01
C ARG A 133 -0.53 -23.68 8.96
N TYR A 134 0.71 -23.25 9.10
CA TYR A 134 1.08 -21.84 9.02
C TYR A 134 2.40 -21.65 8.26
N PHE A 135 2.61 -20.47 7.68
CA PHE A 135 3.85 -20.11 7.00
C PHE A 135 4.57 -19.02 7.79
N PRO A 136 5.76 -19.29 8.38
CA PRO A 136 6.55 -18.28 9.07
C PRO A 136 7.15 -17.24 8.10
N PHE A 137 7.18 -15.99 8.54
CA PHE A 137 7.91 -14.92 7.85
C PHE A 137 9.41 -15.09 8.07
N ARG A 138 10.20 -14.58 7.12
CA ARG A 138 11.65 -14.81 7.04
C ARG A 138 12.40 -13.50 6.91
N THR A 139 13.70 -13.56 7.19
CA THR A 139 14.61 -12.40 7.16
C THR A 139 15.64 -12.51 6.03
N SER A 140 15.48 -13.47 5.12
CA SER A 140 16.45 -13.79 4.07
C SER A 140 16.77 -12.61 3.13
N PHE A 141 15.85 -11.66 3.00
CA PHE A 141 16.02 -10.47 2.18
C PHE A 141 16.53 -9.24 2.95
N PHE A 142 16.89 -9.35 4.23
CA PHE A 142 17.41 -8.25 5.03
C PHE A 142 18.90 -7.99 4.74
N THR A 143 19.18 -7.42 3.56
CA THR A 143 20.54 -7.12 3.08
C THR A 143 20.88 -5.63 3.16
N ASP A 144 20.10 -4.83 3.90
CA ASP A 144 20.21 -3.37 3.96
C ASP A 144 21.07 -2.84 5.11
N GLY A 145 21.63 -3.73 5.92
CA GLY A 145 22.48 -3.35 7.06
C GLY A 145 21.71 -2.78 8.26
N LEU A 146 20.38 -2.79 8.28
CA LEU A 146 19.56 -2.30 9.39
C LEU A 146 19.15 -3.39 10.39
N GLY A 147 19.94 -4.46 10.46
CA GLY A 147 19.70 -5.59 11.34
C GLY A 147 18.81 -6.67 10.73
N THR A 148 19.00 -7.89 11.24
CA THR A 148 18.37 -9.12 10.73
C THR A 148 17.37 -9.74 11.72
N SER A 149 16.95 -8.97 12.73
CA SER A 149 16.06 -9.46 13.80
C SER A 149 14.73 -9.97 13.24
N PRO A 150 14.24 -11.15 13.67
CA PRO A 150 12.90 -11.64 13.32
C PRO A 150 11.79 -10.68 13.73
N THR A 151 12.00 -9.86 14.77
CA THR A 151 11.02 -8.86 15.21
C THR A 151 10.69 -7.80 14.15
N ARG A 152 11.58 -7.59 13.19
CA ARG A 152 11.38 -6.68 12.06
C ARG A 152 10.30 -7.17 11.09
N THR A 153 9.97 -8.47 11.11
CA THR A 153 8.88 -9.05 10.32
C THR A 153 7.49 -8.81 10.93
N ARG A 154 7.42 -8.20 12.11
CA ARG A 154 6.17 -8.09 12.88
C ARG A 154 5.28 -6.94 12.46
N SER A 155 5.78 -6.05 11.62
CA SER A 155 5.01 -4.95 11.06
C SER A 155 5.53 -4.54 9.70
N GLY A 156 4.64 -3.94 8.92
CA GLY A 156 4.92 -3.47 7.58
C GLY A 156 3.66 -3.37 6.77
N TYR A 157 3.69 -3.70 5.47
CA TYR A 157 2.52 -3.55 4.59
C TYR A 157 2.42 -4.71 3.60
N VAL A 158 1.27 -4.82 2.92
CA VAL A 158 0.99 -5.94 2.01
C VAL A 158 0.74 -5.40 0.60
N GLU A 159 1.35 -6.06 -0.38
CA GLU A 159 1.10 -5.86 -1.80
C GLU A 159 0.46 -7.13 -2.38
N MET A 160 -0.70 -6.98 -3.03
CA MET A 160 -1.30 -8.03 -3.86
C MET A 160 -1.38 -7.54 -5.30
N ILE A 161 -0.80 -8.29 -6.24
CA ILE A 161 -0.77 -7.92 -7.67
C ILE A 161 -1.37 -9.06 -8.49
N GLU A 162 -2.43 -8.78 -9.24
CA GLU A 162 -2.95 -9.69 -10.25
C GLU A 162 -1.88 -9.90 -11.33
N MET A 163 -1.44 -11.15 -11.46
CA MET A 163 -0.49 -11.60 -12.46
C MET A 163 -1.16 -11.99 -13.78
N GLY A 164 -2.44 -12.34 -13.72
CA GLY A 164 -3.25 -12.67 -14.88
C GLY A 164 -4.58 -13.31 -14.48
N SER A 165 -5.44 -13.48 -15.49
CA SER A 165 -6.74 -14.13 -15.37
C SER A 165 -6.69 -15.55 -15.95
N ILE A 166 -7.46 -16.47 -15.38
CA ILE A 166 -7.52 -17.89 -15.74
C ILE A 166 -8.97 -18.21 -16.14
N PRO A 167 -9.27 -18.38 -17.44
CA PRO A 167 -10.60 -18.80 -17.88
C PRO A 167 -10.98 -20.18 -17.35
N TYR A 168 -12.27 -20.42 -17.06
CA TYR A 168 -12.74 -21.72 -16.59
C TYR A 168 -12.39 -22.88 -17.54
N ASP A 169 -12.54 -22.65 -18.84
CA ASP A 169 -12.32 -23.63 -19.92
C ASP A 169 -10.87 -23.64 -20.44
N SER A 170 -9.91 -23.26 -19.59
CA SER A 170 -8.51 -23.18 -19.97
C SER A 170 -7.96 -24.55 -20.46
N PRO A 171 -7.17 -24.60 -21.56
CA PRO A 171 -6.81 -25.85 -22.23
C PRO A 171 -6.12 -26.92 -21.38
N ALA A 172 -5.27 -26.54 -20.43
CA ALA A 172 -4.60 -27.46 -19.51
C ALA A 172 -5.42 -27.71 -18.22
N GLY A 173 -6.62 -27.15 -18.11
CA GLY A 173 -7.58 -27.42 -17.03
C GLY A 173 -7.38 -26.57 -15.77
N PHE A 174 -6.46 -25.60 -15.75
CA PHE A 174 -6.19 -24.78 -14.58
C PHE A 174 -7.43 -24.05 -14.05
N GLY A 175 -8.30 -23.52 -14.92
CA GLY A 175 -9.56 -22.89 -14.52
C GLY A 175 -10.50 -23.85 -13.79
N PHE A 176 -10.66 -25.06 -14.31
CA PHE A 176 -11.44 -26.12 -13.67
C PHE A 176 -10.85 -26.52 -12.30
N TYR A 177 -9.54 -26.77 -12.23
CA TYR A 177 -8.88 -27.21 -10.99
C TYR A 177 -8.93 -26.17 -9.87
N LEU A 178 -8.97 -24.89 -10.24
CA LEU A 178 -9.12 -23.77 -9.31
C LEU A 178 -10.57 -23.59 -8.84
N THR A 179 -11.56 -24.00 -9.63
CA THR A 179 -12.97 -23.75 -9.33
C THR A 179 -13.45 -24.56 -8.14
N HIS A 180 -14.21 -23.91 -7.24
CA HIS A 180 -14.80 -24.55 -6.07
C HIS A 180 -15.90 -25.55 -6.47
N ILE A 181 -15.68 -26.84 -6.19
CA ILE A 181 -16.65 -27.92 -6.32
C ILE A 181 -16.85 -28.53 -4.93
N ASN A 182 -18.10 -28.56 -4.44
CA ASN A 182 -18.42 -28.99 -3.07
C ASN A 182 -17.64 -28.19 -1.99
N ASN A 183 -17.61 -26.86 -2.12
CA ASN A 183 -16.96 -25.91 -1.20
C ASN A 183 -15.42 -26.03 -1.10
N ARG A 184 -14.74 -26.56 -2.13
CA ARG A 184 -13.26 -26.54 -2.22
C ARG A 184 -12.80 -26.52 -3.67
N PRO A 185 -11.65 -25.91 -4.03
CA PRO A 185 -11.12 -26.05 -5.38
C PRO A 185 -10.93 -27.52 -5.75
N ALA A 186 -11.20 -27.85 -7.02
CA ALA A 186 -11.20 -29.24 -7.47
C ALA A 186 -9.83 -29.93 -7.29
N ASP A 187 -8.70 -29.23 -7.48
CA ASP A 187 -7.37 -29.78 -7.20
C ASP A 187 -6.27 -28.72 -6.99
N CYS A 188 -6.10 -28.22 -5.76
CA CYS A 188 -4.97 -27.32 -5.47
C CYS A 188 -3.59 -28.00 -5.59
N SER A 189 -3.51 -29.33 -5.45
CA SER A 189 -2.25 -30.05 -5.57
C SER A 189 -1.72 -30.05 -7.00
N PHE A 190 -2.62 -29.98 -7.99
CA PHE A 190 -2.27 -29.76 -9.39
C PHE A 190 -1.60 -28.39 -9.61
N LEU A 191 -2.15 -27.32 -9.01
CA LEU A 191 -1.59 -25.97 -9.11
C LEU A 191 -0.22 -25.87 -8.41
N GLU A 192 -0.04 -26.50 -7.25
CA GLU A 192 1.27 -26.61 -6.61
C GLU A 192 2.25 -27.44 -7.47
N GLY A 193 1.78 -28.56 -8.01
CA GLY A 193 2.53 -29.44 -8.90
C GLY A 193 3.04 -28.73 -10.16
N ALA A 194 2.29 -27.76 -10.67
CA ALA A 194 2.66 -26.96 -11.83
C ALA A 194 3.92 -26.11 -11.62
N TRP A 195 4.32 -25.85 -10.36
CA TRP A 195 5.54 -25.11 -10.02
C TRP A 195 6.73 -26.00 -9.62
N LEU A 196 6.58 -27.33 -9.67
CA LEU A 196 7.68 -28.24 -9.33
C LEU A 196 8.83 -28.13 -10.33
N ALA A 197 10.04 -27.96 -9.80
CA ALA A 197 11.25 -27.78 -10.59
C ALA A 197 11.63 -29.04 -11.38
N THR A 198 12.45 -28.85 -12.42
CA THR A 198 13.09 -29.95 -13.14
C THR A 198 13.90 -30.83 -12.18
N GLY A 199 13.76 -32.15 -12.32
CA GLY A 199 14.41 -33.13 -11.43
C GLY A 199 13.60 -33.53 -10.19
N THR A 200 12.39 -32.97 -9.98
CA THR A 200 11.46 -33.48 -8.96
C THR A 200 10.89 -34.85 -9.40
N PRO A 201 10.76 -35.85 -8.49
CA PRO A 201 10.06 -37.10 -8.80
C PRO A 201 8.63 -36.80 -9.30
N GLY A 202 8.30 -37.25 -10.51
CA GLY A 202 7.04 -36.88 -11.19
C GLY A 202 7.19 -35.89 -12.34
N GLY A 203 8.39 -35.33 -12.54
CA GLY A 203 8.70 -34.40 -13.64
C GLY A 203 8.59 -32.93 -13.24
N SER A 204 8.88 -32.05 -14.18
CA SER A 204 8.74 -30.61 -13.98
C SER A 204 7.32 -30.17 -14.27
N GLY A 205 6.81 -29.25 -13.45
CA GLY A 205 5.48 -28.68 -13.62
C GLY A 205 5.34 -27.78 -14.85
N ILE A 206 4.09 -27.62 -15.32
CA ILE A 206 3.77 -26.85 -16.52
C ILE A 206 4.20 -25.39 -16.40
N TRP A 207 3.86 -24.73 -15.28
CA TRP A 207 4.19 -23.32 -15.03
C TRP A 207 5.67 -23.09 -14.71
N PHE A 208 6.36 -24.07 -14.14
CA PHE A 208 7.82 -24.01 -13.99
C PHE A 208 8.52 -23.89 -15.34
N ASN A 209 8.03 -24.60 -16.37
CA ASN A 209 8.59 -24.55 -17.72
C ASN A 209 8.07 -23.35 -18.54
N ASN A 210 6.79 -23.02 -18.40
CA ASN A 210 6.18 -21.87 -19.05
C ASN A 210 5.07 -21.30 -18.17
N PRO A 211 5.31 -20.17 -17.49
CA PRO A 211 4.32 -19.59 -16.58
C PRO A 211 3.13 -18.95 -17.32
N LEU A 212 3.16 -18.85 -18.65
CA LEU A 212 2.10 -18.23 -19.44
C LEU A 212 0.98 -19.21 -19.84
N VAL A 213 1.15 -20.51 -19.59
CA VAL A 213 0.13 -21.51 -19.92
C VAL A 213 -1.16 -21.23 -19.15
N ASP A 214 -2.29 -21.23 -19.86
CA ASP A 214 -3.64 -20.98 -19.35
C ASP A 214 -3.84 -19.61 -18.68
N MET A 215 -2.96 -18.65 -18.98
CA MET A 215 -3.02 -17.30 -18.45
C MET A 215 -3.46 -16.29 -19.51
N GLN A 216 -4.33 -15.37 -19.12
CA GLN A 216 -4.68 -14.17 -19.86
C GLN A 216 -4.17 -12.92 -19.15
N ALA A 217 -4.14 -11.78 -19.86
CA ALA A 217 -3.76 -10.51 -19.24
C ALA A 217 -4.65 -10.21 -18.02
N PRO A 218 -4.12 -9.56 -16.97
CA PRO A 218 -4.91 -9.12 -15.83
C PRO A 218 -6.12 -8.29 -16.26
N THR A 219 -7.28 -8.51 -15.65
CA THR A 219 -8.51 -7.77 -15.99
C THR A 219 -9.01 -6.88 -14.85
N GLY A 220 -8.32 -6.88 -13.71
CA GLY A 220 -8.77 -6.23 -12.49
C GLY A 220 -9.90 -7.00 -11.81
N GLY A 221 -10.73 -6.28 -11.06
CA GLY A 221 -11.85 -6.89 -10.34
C GLY A 221 -11.51 -7.36 -8.92
N LEU A 222 -10.30 -7.09 -8.43
CA LEU A 222 -9.92 -7.40 -7.05
C LEU A 222 -10.25 -6.22 -6.14
N PHE A 223 -10.83 -6.50 -4.98
CA PHE A 223 -10.87 -5.58 -3.84
C PHE A 223 -10.47 -6.32 -2.57
N GLY A 224 -10.17 -5.59 -1.50
CA GLY A 224 -9.82 -6.21 -0.23
C GLY A 224 -9.75 -5.24 0.92
N GLY A 225 -9.62 -5.81 2.12
CA GLY A 225 -9.53 -5.08 3.36
C GLY A 225 -8.84 -5.88 4.44
N ALA A 226 -8.39 -5.20 5.47
CA ALA A 226 -7.75 -5.80 6.63
C ALA A 226 -8.29 -5.20 7.92
N ALA A 227 -8.13 -5.94 9.01
CA ALA A 227 -8.51 -5.54 10.35
C ALA A 227 -7.39 -5.89 11.33
N ILE A 228 -7.05 -4.95 12.18
CA ILE A 228 -6.12 -5.12 13.29
C ILE A 228 -6.96 -5.35 14.53
N VAL A 229 -6.68 -6.45 15.21
CA VAL A 229 -7.47 -6.96 16.32
C VAL A 229 -6.58 -7.10 17.54
N ASP A 230 -6.97 -6.44 18.63
CA ASP A 230 -6.44 -6.69 19.96
C ASP A 230 -7.58 -7.23 20.84
N VAL A 231 -7.45 -8.50 21.24
CA VAL A 231 -8.46 -9.19 22.04
C VAL A 231 -8.49 -8.69 23.48
N VAL A 232 -7.34 -8.29 24.03
CA VAL A 232 -7.21 -7.83 25.42
C VAL A 232 -7.79 -6.43 25.55
N ASP A 233 -7.48 -5.56 24.59
CA ASP A 233 -8.01 -4.19 24.50
C ASP A 233 -9.45 -4.14 23.95
N GLY A 234 -9.91 -5.24 23.34
CA GLY A 234 -11.24 -5.34 22.74
C GLY A 234 -11.41 -4.46 21.51
N THR A 235 -10.34 -4.17 20.79
CA THR A 235 -10.37 -3.30 19.61
C THR A 235 -10.37 -4.12 18.31
N TYR A 236 -11.15 -3.62 17.35
CA TYR A 236 -11.20 -4.10 15.98
C TYR A 236 -11.17 -2.88 15.07
N ILE A 237 -10.03 -2.66 14.40
CA ILE A 237 -9.80 -1.49 13.55
C ILE A 237 -9.60 -1.96 12.12
N ASN A 238 -10.56 -1.68 11.25
CA ASN A 238 -10.55 -2.13 9.86
C ASN A 238 -10.34 -1.00 8.85
N TYR A 239 -9.71 -1.34 7.74
CA TYR A 239 -9.46 -0.45 6.60
C TYR A 239 -9.51 -1.23 5.29
N ASN A 240 -9.80 -0.52 4.20
CA ASN A 240 -9.75 -1.07 2.85
C ASN A 240 -8.34 -0.95 2.28
N ALA A 241 -7.98 -1.85 1.37
CA ALA A 241 -6.79 -1.70 0.54
C ALA A 241 -6.99 -0.58 -0.50
N GLU A 242 -5.92 0.12 -0.86
CA GLU A 242 -5.92 1.04 -2.00
C GLU A 242 -5.81 0.23 -3.29
N ALA A 243 -6.77 0.40 -4.20
CA ALA A 243 -6.84 -0.33 -5.45
C ALA A 243 -6.29 0.49 -6.61
N ILE A 244 -5.32 -0.07 -7.33
CA ILE A 244 -4.79 0.50 -8.58
C ILE A 244 -5.30 -0.35 -9.73
N ASP A 245 -5.92 0.31 -10.71
CA ASP A 245 -6.42 -0.29 -11.93
C ASP A 245 -5.55 0.11 -13.13
N GLY A 246 -5.65 -0.65 -14.23
CA GLY A 246 -4.86 -0.44 -15.44
C GLY A 246 -3.34 -0.60 -15.22
N PHE A 247 -2.94 -1.38 -14.21
CA PHE A 247 -1.54 -1.64 -13.86
C PHE A 247 -0.78 -2.40 -14.95
N SER A 248 -1.41 -3.38 -15.58
CA SER A 248 -0.84 -4.18 -16.66
C SER A 248 -1.86 -4.57 -17.71
N ALA A 249 -1.42 -4.51 -18.97
CA ALA A 249 -2.13 -5.03 -20.14
C ALA A 249 -1.56 -6.37 -20.64
N SER A 250 -0.63 -6.99 -19.90
CA SER A 250 0.06 -8.22 -20.29
C SER A 250 0.14 -9.21 -19.13
N ILE A 251 0.30 -10.50 -19.44
CA ILE A 251 0.53 -11.53 -18.42
C ILE A 251 1.82 -11.22 -17.64
N GLN A 252 1.76 -11.35 -16.31
CA GLN A 252 2.90 -11.18 -15.38
C GLN A 252 3.08 -12.37 -14.43
N HIS A 253 2.62 -13.56 -14.84
CA HIS A 253 2.70 -14.76 -14.01
C HIS A 253 4.13 -15.21 -13.78
N THR A 254 4.51 -15.35 -12.52
CA THR A 254 5.84 -15.79 -12.09
C THR A 254 5.72 -16.75 -10.89
N GLY A 255 6.77 -17.50 -10.63
CA GLY A 255 6.75 -18.52 -9.57
C GLY A 255 6.74 -17.93 -8.16
N PRO A 256 6.34 -18.74 -7.16
CA PRO A 256 6.58 -18.41 -5.75
C PRO A 256 8.09 -18.24 -5.50
N GLY A 257 8.48 -17.28 -4.66
CA GLY A 257 9.87 -16.88 -4.42
C GLY A 257 10.44 -15.90 -5.44
N SER A 258 9.69 -15.53 -6.49
CA SER A 258 10.04 -14.42 -7.39
C SER A 258 9.67 -13.07 -6.76
N ASN A 259 10.60 -12.10 -6.81
CA ASN A 259 10.31 -10.71 -6.39
C ASN A 259 9.49 -9.93 -7.45
N PHE A 260 9.07 -10.61 -8.51
CA PHE A 260 8.20 -10.08 -9.56
C PHE A 260 6.85 -10.81 -9.56
N PRO A 261 5.80 -10.21 -10.14
CA PRO A 261 5.77 -8.78 -10.46
C PRO A 261 5.84 -7.91 -9.19
N ASN A 262 6.28 -6.68 -9.38
CA ASN A 262 6.29 -5.66 -8.32
C ASN A 262 5.77 -4.34 -8.86
N LEU A 263 5.69 -3.29 -8.03
CA LEU A 263 5.16 -1.98 -8.47
C LEU A 263 5.96 -1.33 -9.62
N GLY A 264 7.15 -1.82 -9.94
CA GLY A 264 7.94 -1.46 -11.12
C GLY A 264 7.68 -2.35 -12.34
N SER A 265 6.63 -3.18 -12.32
CA SER A 265 6.23 -4.03 -13.44
C SER A 265 5.06 -3.47 -14.24
N ALA A 266 4.57 -2.26 -13.93
CA ALA A 266 3.46 -1.66 -14.64
C ALA A 266 3.72 -1.55 -16.15
N ASN A 267 2.72 -1.85 -16.97
CA ASN A 267 2.80 -1.71 -18.43
C ASN A 267 1.46 -1.36 -19.07
N GLY A 268 1.52 -0.70 -20.21
CA GLY A 268 0.34 -0.34 -21.00
C GLY A 268 0.17 -1.20 -22.25
N PRO A 269 -0.95 -1.03 -22.97
CA PRO A 269 -1.20 -1.73 -24.24
C PRO A 269 -0.27 -1.26 -25.37
N VAL A 270 0.39 -0.11 -25.21
CA VAL A 270 1.36 0.43 -26.16
C VAL A 270 2.78 0.10 -25.68
N ALA A 271 3.55 -0.58 -26.52
CA ALA A 271 4.92 -0.94 -26.18
C ALA A 271 5.79 0.31 -25.96
N GLY A 272 6.65 0.26 -24.94
CA GLY A 272 7.62 1.32 -24.64
C GLY A 272 7.10 2.47 -23.78
N VAL A 273 5.79 2.54 -23.51
CA VAL A 273 5.17 3.59 -22.69
C VAL A 273 4.13 2.99 -21.75
N VAL A 274 4.07 3.50 -20.52
CA VAL A 274 2.95 3.30 -19.60
C VAL A 274 2.34 4.67 -19.28
N THR A 275 1.02 4.74 -19.17
CA THR A 275 0.29 6.00 -18.91
C THR A 275 -0.28 5.96 -17.50
N SER A 276 -0.26 7.10 -16.80
CA SER A 276 -0.95 7.30 -15.53
C SER A 276 -2.06 8.33 -15.65
N TYR A 277 -3.20 8.06 -15.01
CA TYR A 277 -4.32 8.99 -14.84
C TYR A 277 -4.43 9.44 -13.39
N VAL A 278 -4.20 10.74 -13.16
CA VAL A 278 -4.28 11.35 -11.83
C VAL A 278 -5.46 12.32 -11.78
N PHE A 279 -6.42 12.05 -10.91
CA PHE A 279 -7.54 12.95 -10.64
C PHE A 279 -7.14 14.01 -9.60
N ASP A 280 -7.21 15.28 -9.98
CA ASP A 280 -6.89 16.41 -9.11
C ASP A 280 -7.94 17.52 -9.27
N ARG A 281 -8.74 17.77 -8.24
CA ARG A 281 -9.76 18.85 -8.18
C ARG A 281 -10.69 18.92 -9.42
N GLY A 282 -11.14 17.76 -9.92
CA GLY A 282 -12.03 17.65 -11.08
C GLY A 282 -11.31 17.64 -12.44
N ARG A 283 -9.98 17.75 -12.45
CA ARG A 283 -9.14 17.59 -13.64
C ARG A 283 -8.57 16.18 -13.70
N LEU A 284 -8.47 15.67 -14.92
CA LEU A 284 -7.70 14.47 -15.27
C LEU A 284 -6.33 14.88 -15.81
N ILE A 285 -5.27 14.55 -15.08
CA ILE A 285 -3.88 14.73 -15.53
C ILE A 285 -3.45 13.44 -16.21
N THR A 286 -2.94 13.54 -17.44
CA THR A 286 -2.47 12.40 -18.23
C THR A 286 -0.97 12.48 -18.45
N SER A 287 -0.22 11.60 -17.80
CA SER A 287 1.24 11.57 -17.93
C SER A 287 1.73 10.24 -18.51
N ASN A 288 2.69 10.31 -19.42
CA ASN A 288 3.27 9.15 -20.10
C ASN A 288 4.71 8.90 -19.65
N TRP A 289 5.03 7.64 -19.41
CA TRP A 289 6.30 7.22 -18.84
C TRP A 289 6.96 6.19 -19.75
N LEU A 290 8.13 6.52 -20.27
CA LEU A 290 8.94 5.58 -21.05
C LEU A 290 9.30 4.35 -20.21
N THR A 291 9.09 3.15 -20.72
CA THR A 291 9.41 1.90 -20.00
C THR A 291 10.83 1.41 -20.25
N SER A 292 11.51 1.94 -21.28
CA SER A 292 12.88 1.56 -21.64
C SER A 292 13.58 2.66 -22.44
N GLY A 293 14.91 2.57 -22.56
CA GLY A 293 15.74 3.52 -23.30
C GLY A 293 16.31 4.65 -22.46
N ALA A 294 17.11 5.51 -23.10
CA ALA A 294 17.73 6.66 -22.44
C ALA A 294 16.64 7.63 -21.94
N GLY A 295 16.72 8.03 -20.67
CA GLY A 295 15.73 8.91 -20.05
C GLY A 295 14.47 8.22 -19.51
N ALA A 296 14.31 6.91 -19.68
CA ALA A 296 13.18 6.18 -19.12
C ALA A 296 13.17 6.15 -17.59
N GLY A 297 14.36 6.17 -16.97
CA GLY A 297 14.50 6.05 -15.52
C GLY A 297 13.76 4.83 -15.00
N ALA A 298 12.93 5.04 -13.99
CA ALA A 298 12.07 4.02 -13.39
C ALA A 298 10.61 4.13 -13.91
N GLY A 299 10.42 4.31 -15.22
CA GLY A 299 9.12 4.63 -15.84
C GLY A 299 7.91 3.81 -15.36
N PRO A 300 7.98 2.47 -15.32
CA PRO A 300 6.89 1.64 -14.79
C PRO A 300 6.44 2.03 -13.37
N VAL A 301 7.39 2.18 -12.44
CA VAL A 301 7.07 2.62 -11.07
C VAL A 301 6.70 4.10 -11.02
N ASN A 302 7.20 4.94 -11.92
CA ASN A 302 6.82 6.35 -11.97
C ASN A 302 5.32 6.52 -12.25
N ALA A 303 4.71 5.69 -13.11
CA ALA A 303 3.27 5.71 -13.33
C ALA A 303 2.48 5.39 -12.04
N VAL A 304 2.94 4.41 -11.26
CA VAL A 304 2.36 4.06 -9.95
C VAL A 304 2.59 5.16 -8.92
N SER A 305 3.80 5.71 -8.86
CA SER A 305 4.15 6.81 -7.95
C SER A 305 3.35 8.08 -8.23
N ALA A 306 3.02 8.36 -9.49
CA ALA A 306 2.24 9.54 -9.87
C ALA A 306 0.81 9.48 -9.31
N VAL A 307 0.14 8.32 -9.38
CA VAL A 307 -1.25 8.17 -8.87
C VAL A 307 -1.32 8.20 -7.33
N LEU A 308 -0.25 7.78 -6.67
CA LEU A 308 -0.08 7.82 -5.22
C LEU A 308 0.55 9.12 -4.71
N MET A 309 0.97 10.03 -5.60
CA MET A 309 1.71 11.24 -5.19
C MET A 309 0.83 12.16 -4.36
N ARG A 310 1.29 12.47 -3.14
CA ARG A 310 0.67 13.44 -2.23
C ARG A 310 1.65 14.56 -1.93
N GLU A 311 1.17 15.80 -2.05
CA GLU A 311 1.89 16.99 -1.55
C GLU A 311 1.77 17.08 -0.03
N ALA A 312 0.60 16.72 0.51
CA ALA A 312 0.35 16.60 1.94
C ALA A 312 -0.80 15.62 2.20
N VAL A 313 -0.82 15.07 3.42
CA VAL A 313 -1.95 14.29 3.96
C VAL A 313 -2.50 14.97 5.22
N PHE A 314 -3.80 14.85 5.42
CA PHE A 314 -4.52 15.46 6.54
C PHE A 314 -5.61 14.54 7.05
N ASN A 315 -5.78 14.57 8.37
CA ASN A 315 -6.75 13.79 9.12
C ASN A 315 -6.91 14.38 10.53
N GLU A 316 -7.77 13.78 11.34
CA GLU A 316 -7.96 14.18 12.72
C GLU A 316 -6.94 13.53 13.67
N TYR A 317 -6.86 14.06 14.88
CA TYR A 317 -6.26 13.39 16.04
C TYR A 317 -7.16 13.60 17.26
N GLU A 318 -7.10 12.65 18.19
CA GLU A 318 -7.90 12.66 19.42
C GLU A 318 -7.13 11.93 20.52
N VAL A 319 -6.87 12.64 21.61
CA VAL A 319 -6.08 12.21 22.76
C VAL A 319 -6.74 12.66 24.08
N ASP A 320 -8.05 12.92 24.07
CA ASP A 320 -8.78 13.31 25.28
C ASP A 320 -8.78 12.20 26.36
N PRO A 321 -8.21 12.44 27.56
CA PRO A 321 -8.16 11.48 28.65
C PRO A 321 -9.53 11.19 29.24
N ASP A 322 -10.50 12.11 29.13
CA ASP A 322 -11.87 11.90 29.64
C ASP A 322 -12.62 10.87 28.80
N LEU A 323 -12.09 10.54 27.62
CA LEU A 323 -12.56 9.47 26.74
C LEU A 323 -11.64 8.24 26.78
N GLY A 324 -10.46 8.34 27.40
CA GLY A 324 -9.38 7.39 27.23
C GLY A 324 -8.96 7.24 25.76
N ALA A 325 -9.00 8.35 25.01
CA ALA A 325 -8.79 8.31 23.58
C ALA A 325 -7.30 8.24 23.20
N ALA A 326 -7.02 7.51 22.14
CA ALA A 326 -5.74 7.46 21.48
C ALA A 326 -5.94 7.52 19.97
N SER A 327 -5.03 8.19 19.27
CA SER A 327 -5.05 8.27 17.81
C SER A 327 -3.66 8.05 17.22
N GLU A 328 -3.62 7.36 16.09
CA GLU A 328 -2.40 7.05 15.36
C GLU A 328 -2.61 7.19 13.86
N TRP A 329 -1.60 7.59 13.12
CA TRP A 329 -1.61 7.63 11.66
C TRP A 329 -0.62 6.63 11.10
N VAL A 330 -1.09 5.76 10.22
CA VAL A 330 -0.23 4.97 9.34
C VAL A 330 0.07 5.79 8.10
N VAL A 331 1.35 6.00 7.79
CA VAL A 331 1.81 6.60 6.54
C VAL A 331 2.82 5.67 5.88
N THR A 332 2.42 5.09 4.75
CA THR A 332 3.21 4.11 4.02
C THR A 332 3.69 4.65 2.68
N LEU A 333 4.96 4.43 2.35
CA LEU A 333 5.65 4.87 1.13
C LEU A 333 5.94 3.67 0.20
N PRO A 334 4.92 3.09 -0.46
CA PRO A 334 5.00 1.75 -1.06
C PRO A 334 6.01 1.65 -2.22
N THR A 335 6.27 2.74 -2.93
CA THR A 335 7.20 2.73 -4.07
C THR A 335 8.63 3.05 -3.68
N ARG A 336 8.92 3.49 -2.44
CA ARG A 336 10.26 3.93 -2.00
C ARG A 336 11.37 2.94 -2.32
N LYS A 337 11.11 1.64 -2.09
CA LYS A 337 12.07 0.55 -2.32
C LYS A 337 12.60 0.47 -3.76
N LEU A 338 11.85 1.01 -4.73
CA LEU A 338 12.22 1.02 -6.14
C LEU A 338 13.02 2.27 -6.53
N TYR A 339 13.05 3.30 -5.68
CA TYR A 339 13.88 4.49 -5.85
C TYR A 339 15.12 4.46 -4.98
N VAL A 340 15.11 3.69 -3.88
CA VAL A 340 16.19 3.63 -2.90
C VAL A 340 16.90 2.27 -2.94
N THR A 341 18.10 2.26 -3.54
CA THR A 341 18.85 1.03 -3.84
C THR A 341 20.12 0.86 -3.01
N GLY A 342 20.39 1.78 -2.08
CA GLY A 342 21.53 1.68 -1.16
C GLY A 342 21.41 2.63 0.02
N SER A 343 22.38 2.57 0.94
CA SER A 343 22.43 3.46 2.12
C SER A 343 22.49 4.95 1.76
N THR A 344 23.07 5.30 0.62
CA THR A 344 23.19 6.67 0.12
C THR A 344 22.71 6.83 -1.34
N THR A 345 22.12 5.79 -1.92
CA THR A 345 21.69 5.78 -3.32
C THR A 345 20.17 5.85 -3.40
N PHE A 346 19.68 6.96 -3.94
CA PHE A 346 18.25 7.25 -4.10
C PHE A 346 18.01 8.05 -5.38
N THR A 347 16.78 8.05 -5.87
CA THR A 347 16.33 8.88 -7.00
C THR A 347 15.02 9.59 -6.66
N ALA A 348 14.73 10.68 -7.37
CA ALA A 348 13.52 11.47 -7.16
C ALA A 348 12.25 10.60 -7.25
N PRO A 349 11.23 10.84 -6.40
CA PRO A 349 11.05 12.01 -5.52
C PRO A 349 11.71 11.88 -4.13
N PHE A 350 12.34 10.74 -3.84
CA PHE A 350 12.96 10.46 -2.55
C PHE A 350 14.30 11.18 -2.40
N THR A 351 14.65 11.53 -1.17
CA THR A 351 15.85 12.31 -0.84
C THR A 351 16.77 11.61 0.15
N ALA A 352 16.40 10.43 0.62
CA ALA A 352 17.14 9.67 1.60
C ALA A 352 17.32 8.19 1.22
N GLY A 353 18.53 7.68 1.48
CA GLY A 353 18.88 6.26 1.33
C GLY A 353 18.33 5.37 2.45
N TRP A 354 18.67 4.08 2.47
CA TRP A 354 18.15 3.11 3.45
C TRP A 354 18.31 3.53 4.92
N SER A 355 19.40 4.21 5.28
CA SER A 355 19.67 4.65 6.65
C SER A 355 19.25 6.10 6.91
N GLY A 356 18.66 6.77 5.92
CA GLY A 356 18.23 8.16 6.03
C GLY A 356 16.72 8.30 6.21
N CYS A 357 16.29 9.47 6.64
CA CYS A 357 14.89 9.80 6.83
C CYS A 357 14.43 10.84 5.81
N GLU A 358 13.22 10.68 5.29
CA GLU A 358 12.56 11.70 4.48
C GLU A 358 12.09 12.82 5.39
N ARG A 359 12.56 14.04 5.13
CA ARG A 359 12.10 15.23 5.84
C ARG A 359 10.61 15.46 5.56
N VAL A 360 9.85 15.88 6.57
CA VAL A 360 8.44 16.25 6.45
C VAL A 360 8.20 17.62 7.09
N SER A 361 6.97 18.11 7.04
CA SER A 361 6.51 19.30 7.75
C SER A 361 5.22 18.96 8.49
N GLY A 362 5.06 19.45 9.72
CA GLY A 362 3.89 19.14 10.55
C GLY A 362 3.22 20.42 11.03
N ARG A 363 1.91 20.51 10.91
CA ARG A 363 1.10 21.58 11.51
C ARG A 363 -0.10 20.97 12.20
N ILE A 364 -0.36 21.41 13.42
CA ILE A 364 -1.46 20.88 14.22
C ILE A 364 -2.44 22.00 14.56
N TYR A 365 -3.71 21.67 14.52
CA TYR A 365 -4.82 22.57 14.76
C TYR A 365 -5.72 21.95 15.81
N ASN A 366 -6.30 22.74 16.70
CA ASN A 366 -7.41 22.26 17.52
C ASN A 366 -8.75 22.47 16.79
N ARG A 367 -9.86 22.08 17.43
CA ARG A 367 -11.22 22.31 16.90
C ARG A 367 -11.61 23.78 16.76
N GLU A 368 -10.93 24.68 17.48
CA GLU A 368 -11.20 26.13 17.53
C GLU A 368 -10.19 26.96 16.73
N GLU A 369 -9.64 26.37 15.65
CA GLU A 369 -8.71 26.99 14.68
C GLU A 369 -7.34 27.41 15.24
N ASP A 370 -7.08 27.21 16.52
CA ASP A 370 -5.82 27.52 17.15
C ASP A 370 -4.75 26.50 16.72
N THR A 371 -3.52 26.95 16.48
CA THR A 371 -2.50 26.13 15.80
C THR A 371 -1.08 26.36 16.34
N PHE A 372 -0.19 25.41 16.05
CA PHE A 372 1.26 25.60 16.07
C PHE A 372 1.93 24.66 15.06
N GLN A 373 3.14 25.01 14.63
CA GLN A 373 3.96 24.12 13.81
C GLN A 373 4.68 23.09 14.68
N ILE A 374 4.82 21.87 14.16
CA ILE A 374 5.61 20.83 14.81
C ILE A 374 7.08 21.07 14.48
N LEU A 375 7.85 21.37 15.52
CA LEU A 375 9.25 21.76 15.42
C LEU A 375 10.17 20.57 15.15
N ASP A 376 9.87 19.42 15.75
CA ASP A 376 10.68 18.21 15.67
C ASP A 376 9.85 16.98 16.08
N PHE A 377 10.12 15.86 15.41
CA PHE A 377 9.76 14.49 15.78
C PHE A 377 10.63 13.53 14.96
N SER A 378 10.95 12.38 15.54
CA SER A 378 11.70 11.23 14.98
C SER A 378 12.79 11.51 13.91
N PRO A 379 14.06 11.15 14.18
CA PRO A 379 14.59 10.49 15.37
C PRO A 379 14.79 11.44 16.57
N GLY A 380 14.21 12.64 16.50
CA GLY A 380 14.59 13.76 17.35
C GLY A 380 15.82 14.48 16.76
N GLY A 381 15.78 15.81 16.70
CA GLY A 381 16.80 16.61 16.04
C GLY A 381 16.32 18.03 15.70
N LEU A 382 16.85 18.59 14.59
CA LEU A 382 16.54 19.96 14.19
C LEU A 382 15.30 20.08 13.27
N ARG A 383 14.80 18.96 12.72
CA ARG A 383 13.78 18.91 11.67
C ARG A 383 12.94 17.65 11.83
N THR A 384 11.66 17.74 11.51
CA THR A 384 10.73 16.60 11.46
C THR A 384 11.03 15.66 10.29
N ALA A 385 11.00 14.35 10.54
CA ALA A 385 11.27 13.34 9.51
C ALA A 385 10.52 12.01 9.73
N ILE A 386 10.39 11.23 8.66
CA ILE A 386 9.92 9.84 8.68
C ILE A 386 11.00 8.94 8.08
N CYS A 387 11.33 7.85 8.76
CA CYS A 387 12.54 7.07 8.46
C CYS A 387 12.26 5.68 7.88
N ARG A 388 11.02 5.21 8.01
CA ARG A 388 10.59 3.87 7.60
C ARG A 388 9.74 3.99 6.33
N GLU A 389 9.48 2.91 5.60
CA GLU A 389 8.42 2.96 4.57
C GLU A 389 7.06 2.97 5.19
N ALA A 390 6.78 2.09 6.17
CA ALA A 390 5.54 2.13 6.93
C ALA A 390 5.80 2.80 8.28
N ASN A 391 5.19 3.98 8.46
CA ASN A 391 5.39 4.82 9.64
C ASN A 391 4.10 4.87 10.44
N VAL A 392 4.20 4.64 11.75
CA VAL A 392 3.09 4.86 12.69
C VAL A 392 3.40 6.13 13.47
N LEU A 393 2.66 7.21 13.18
CA LEU A 393 2.74 8.48 13.89
C LEU A 393 1.66 8.49 14.96
N TRP A 394 2.02 8.46 16.25
CA TRP A 394 1.01 8.50 17.32
C TRP A 394 0.99 9.85 18.00
N PHE A 395 -0.20 10.29 18.42
CA PHE A 395 -0.37 11.60 19.04
C PHE A 395 -0.27 11.50 20.56
N THR A 396 0.37 12.49 21.17
CA THR A 396 0.56 12.48 22.62
C THR A 396 0.53 13.89 23.21
N ARG A 397 -0.10 13.99 24.38
CA ARG A 397 -0.29 15.22 25.15
C ARG A 397 0.87 15.59 26.04
N THR A 398 1.77 14.65 26.29
CA THR A 398 2.90 14.80 27.22
C THR A 398 4.13 14.14 26.65
N PRO A 399 5.34 14.58 27.03
CA PRO A 399 6.56 13.90 26.61
C PRO A 399 6.51 12.40 26.96
N VAL A 400 6.88 11.56 26.00
CA VAL A 400 6.98 10.10 26.15
C VAL A 400 8.43 9.63 25.97
N SER A 401 8.77 8.49 26.58
CA SER A 401 10.08 7.85 26.36
C SER A 401 10.28 7.51 24.88
N ALA A 402 11.53 7.55 24.39
CA ALA A 402 11.89 7.05 23.07
C ALA A 402 11.61 5.55 22.88
N THR A 403 11.46 4.81 23.99
CA THR A 403 11.10 3.39 24.03
C THR A 403 9.62 3.14 24.29
N ALA A 404 8.79 4.19 24.28
CA ALA A 404 7.34 4.02 24.40
C ALA A 404 6.80 3.19 23.23
N ILE A 405 5.67 2.54 23.47
CA ILE A 405 4.95 1.72 22.51
C ILE A 405 3.70 2.48 22.07
N SER A 406 3.36 2.39 20.79
CA SER A 406 2.15 2.99 20.25
C SER A 406 0.90 2.35 20.86
N PRO A 407 -0.05 3.14 21.40
CA PRO A 407 -1.23 2.60 22.07
C PRO A 407 -2.16 1.73 21.22
N ILE A 408 -2.13 1.83 19.88
CA ILE A 408 -3.01 1.09 18.97
C ILE A 408 -2.23 0.00 18.23
N HIS A 409 -1.21 0.38 17.46
CA HIS A 409 -0.50 -0.56 16.56
C HIS A 409 0.67 -1.32 17.23
N GLY A 410 1.01 -0.97 18.48
CA GLY A 410 2.11 -1.59 19.21
C GLY A 410 3.49 -1.26 18.66
N GLU A 411 3.64 -0.19 17.87
CA GLU A 411 4.94 0.13 17.27
C GLU A 411 5.95 0.60 18.32
N THR A 412 7.20 0.18 18.14
CA THR A 412 8.30 0.60 19.00
C THR A 412 9.11 1.69 18.30
N GLY A 413 9.33 2.81 18.99
CA GLY A 413 10.17 3.91 18.51
C GLY A 413 9.44 5.24 18.34
N GLY A 414 10.18 6.33 18.61
CA GLY A 414 9.67 7.68 18.91
C GLY A 414 9.09 8.51 17.77
N LEU A 415 8.16 7.97 16.98
CA LEU A 415 7.28 8.77 16.09
C LEU A 415 6.09 9.36 16.88
N ALA A 416 6.37 9.86 18.07
CA ALA A 416 5.44 10.56 18.94
C ALA A 416 5.24 11.99 18.43
N ILE A 417 4.05 12.31 17.94
CA ILE A 417 3.66 13.66 17.51
C ILE A 417 3.11 14.41 18.73
N PRO A 418 3.77 15.50 19.17
CA PRO A 418 3.30 16.27 20.30
C PRO A 418 2.03 17.05 19.93
N THR A 419 0.96 16.86 20.69
CA THR A 419 -0.22 17.73 20.65
C THR A 419 -0.07 18.93 21.59
N TYR A 420 1.16 19.20 22.02
CA TYR A 420 1.52 20.32 22.88
C TYR A 420 2.68 21.11 22.30
N LEU A 421 2.72 22.41 22.58
CA LEU A 421 3.84 23.27 22.28
C LEU A 421 4.70 23.43 23.53
N GLN A 422 5.94 22.96 23.49
CA GLN A 422 6.91 23.13 24.58
C GLN A 422 7.99 24.10 24.14
N LEU A 423 8.15 25.20 24.89
CA LEU A 423 9.20 26.20 24.68
C LEU A 423 10.02 26.33 25.97
N PHE A 424 11.35 26.32 25.84
CA PHE A 424 12.28 26.42 26.97
C PHE A 424 12.00 25.41 28.10
N GLY A 425 11.57 24.20 27.73
CA GLY A 425 11.23 23.14 28.69
C GLY A 425 9.82 23.25 29.31
N ILE A 426 9.05 24.30 29.02
CA ILE A 426 7.72 24.54 29.59
C ILE A 426 6.64 24.34 28.53
N ILE A 427 5.63 23.54 28.85
CA ILE A 427 4.44 23.37 28.00
C ILE A 427 3.64 24.68 28.02
N GLN A 428 3.58 25.34 26.86
CA GLN A 428 2.84 26.58 26.67
C GLN A 428 1.37 26.31 26.35
N LYS A 429 1.09 25.18 25.72
CA LYS A 429 -0.20 24.88 25.11
C LYS A 429 -0.35 23.38 24.90
N THR A 430 -1.57 22.87 25.04
CA THR A 430 -1.89 21.46 24.80
C THR A 430 -3.25 21.37 24.13
N PHE A 431 -3.36 20.48 23.15
CA PHE A 431 -4.59 20.16 22.46
C PHE A 431 -5.01 18.72 22.74
N ASN A 432 -6.30 18.53 22.95
CA ASN A 432 -6.91 17.22 23.13
C ASN A 432 -7.29 16.63 21.77
N ASN A 433 -7.73 17.48 20.84
CA ASN A 433 -8.27 17.07 19.56
C ASN A 433 -8.21 18.18 18.53
N GLY A 434 -8.34 17.77 17.28
CA GLY A 434 -8.43 18.63 16.12
C GLY A 434 -7.93 17.89 14.90
N TRP A 435 -7.20 18.58 14.03
CA TRP A 435 -6.64 17.98 12.82
C TRP A 435 -5.15 18.28 12.66
N PHE A 436 -4.49 17.36 11.99
CA PHE A 436 -3.07 17.45 11.69
C PHE A 436 -2.89 17.56 10.17
N TRP A 437 -1.84 18.27 9.78
CA TRP A 437 -1.40 18.40 8.40
C TRP A 437 0.05 17.91 8.35
N LEU A 438 0.28 16.87 7.56
CA LEU A 438 1.60 16.31 7.30
C LEU A 438 2.01 16.64 5.86
N GLY A 439 2.94 17.58 5.72
CA GLY A 439 3.48 18.06 4.46
C GLY A 439 4.64 17.22 3.96
N PHE A 440 4.58 16.91 2.67
CA PHE A 440 5.65 16.35 1.86
C PHE A 440 6.31 17.41 0.97
N TYR A 441 5.67 18.56 0.77
CA TYR A 441 6.30 19.73 0.17
C TYR A 441 5.80 20.96 0.92
N ASP A 442 6.69 21.86 1.33
CA ASP A 442 6.28 23.03 2.13
C ASP A 442 7.30 24.16 2.02
N GLU A 443 7.01 25.17 1.20
CA GLU A 443 7.85 26.36 1.07
C GLU A 443 7.93 27.20 2.36
N ASN A 444 6.99 26.98 3.28
CA ASN A 444 6.87 27.72 4.54
C ASN A 444 7.24 26.87 5.77
N ALA A 445 7.90 25.72 5.57
CA ALA A 445 8.39 24.91 6.68
C ALA A 445 9.41 25.68 7.52
N ILE A 446 9.39 25.44 8.83
CA ILE A 446 10.39 25.96 9.77
C ILE A 446 11.20 24.82 10.38
N ASN A 447 12.33 25.16 10.99
CA ASN A 447 13.13 24.22 11.78
C ASN A 447 12.84 24.36 13.28
N SER A 448 13.49 23.52 14.08
CA SER A 448 13.36 23.51 15.55
C SER A 448 13.65 24.83 16.28
N VAL A 449 14.37 25.78 15.65
CA VAL A 449 14.63 27.11 16.22
C VAL A 449 13.65 28.18 15.72
N GLY A 450 12.62 27.79 14.97
CA GLY A 450 11.60 28.67 14.43
C GLY A 450 12.02 29.48 13.19
N ALA A 451 13.17 29.17 12.58
CA ALA A 451 13.62 29.83 11.36
C ALA A 451 13.03 29.16 10.11
N LEU A 452 12.77 29.96 9.06
CA LEU A 452 12.37 29.43 7.75
C LEU A 452 13.41 28.44 7.23
N ASP A 453 12.92 27.27 6.84
CA ASP A 453 13.71 26.17 6.33
C ASP A 453 12.84 25.40 5.33
N PRO A 454 12.64 25.91 4.10
CA PRO A 454 11.72 25.31 3.14
C PRO A 454 11.94 23.80 2.94
N LEU A 455 10.85 23.02 2.97
CA LEU A 455 10.83 21.61 2.59
C LEU A 455 10.69 21.52 1.07
N LEU A 456 11.82 21.61 0.39
CA LEU A 456 11.91 21.42 -1.06
C LEU A 456 12.38 20.00 -1.36
N ARG A 457 11.85 19.41 -2.43
CA ARG A 457 12.33 18.15 -2.98
C ARG A 457 12.23 18.10 -4.49
N PRO A 458 13.05 17.25 -5.14
CA PRO A 458 12.91 16.98 -6.55
C PRO A 458 11.51 16.45 -6.89
N ALA A 459 10.93 16.96 -7.97
CA ALA A 459 9.67 16.44 -8.49
C ALA A 459 9.88 15.09 -9.19
N LEU A 460 8.83 14.29 -9.25
CA LEU A 460 8.71 13.19 -10.20
C LEU A 460 8.35 13.80 -11.58
N VAL A 461 9.21 13.60 -12.57
CA VAL A 461 9.10 14.26 -13.88
C VAL A 461 8.71 13.26 -14.97
N GLU A 462 7.66 13.57 -15.71
CA GLU A 462 7.20 12.81 -16.87
C GLU A 462 8.32 12.61 -17.91
N THR A 463 8.45 11.39 -18.43
CA THR A 463 9.57 11.02 -19.32
C THR A 463 9.18 10.91 -20.79
N ALA A 464 7.88 10.87 -21.12
CA ALA A 464 7.38 10.92 -22.49
C ALA A 464 6.37 12.07 -22.70
N PRO A 465 6.76 13.33 -22.45
CA PRO A 465 5.83 14.45 -22.48
C PRO A 465 5.26 14.72 -23.87
N GLY A 466 4.01 15.15 -23.89
CA GLY A 466 3.39 15.73 -25.07
C GLY A 466 3.92 17.13 -25.40
N ALA A 467 3.26 17.81 -26.34
CA ALA A 467 3.66 19.16 -26.79
C ALA A 467 3.58 20.25 -25.70
N SER A 468 2.84 20.01 -24.61
CA SER A 468 2.66 20.94 -23.48
C SER A 468 3.82 20.90 -22.46
N GLY A 469 4.83 20.05 -22.68
CA GLY A 469 5.94 19.85 -21.75
C GLY A 469 5.61 18.85 -20.63
N ALA A 470 6.65 18.50 -19.87
CA ALA A 470 6.57 17.45 -18.86
C ALA A 470 5.79 17.84 -17.62
N ASP A 471 4.91 16.95 -17.19
CA ASP A 471 4.30 16.99 -15.86
C ASP A 471 5.33 16.78 -14.76
N ARG A 472 5.21 17.57 -13.69
CA ARG A 472 6.09 17.50 -12.51
C ARG A 472 5.24 17.38 -11.26
N PHE A 473 5.27 16.21 -10.65
CA PHE A 473 4.54 15.92 -9.42
C PHE A 473 5.43 16.17 -8.20
N PHE A 474 4.95 16.98 -7.26
CA PHE A 474 5.68 17.35 -6.05
C PHE A 474 5.08 16.65 -4.82
N GLY A 475 5.96 16.12 -3.96
CA GLY A 475 5.56 15.43 -2.73
C GLY A 475 6.18 14.05 -2.59
N LEU A 476 5.46 13.09 -1.99
CA LEU A 476 5.85 11.68 -1.94
C LEU A 476 4.68 10.76 -2.29
N PRO A 477 4.94 9.60 -2.92
CA PRO A 477 3.93 8.55 -3.08
C PRO A 477 3.57 7.97 -1.70
N ALA A 478 2.38 8.30 -1.19
CA ALA A 478 1.99 7.99 0.18
C ALA A 478 0.54 7.50 0.26
N ILE A 479 0.35 6.46 1.08
CA ILE A 479 -0.93 5.82 1.38
C ILE A 479 -1.11 5.68 2.90
N GLY A 480 -2.32 5.36 3.36
CA GLY A 480 -2.57 5.02 4.75
C GLY A 480 -3.85 5.59 5.34
N TYR A 481 -3.93 5.56 6.66
CA TYR A 481 -5.13 5.92 7.41
C TYR A 481 -4.81 6.53 8.78
N TRP A 482 -5.81 7.20 9.35
CA TRP A 482 -5.90 7.56 10.76
C TRP A 482 -6.70 6.51 11.51
N ALA A 483 -6.15 5.97 12.59
CA ALA A 483 -6.82 5.11 13.54
C ALA A 483 -7.19 5.87 14.82
N LEU A 484 -8.38 5.60 15.33
CA LEU A 484 -8.90 6.09 16.60
C LEU A 484 -9.24 4.90 17.50
N ARG A 485 -8.87 5.00 18.77
CA ARG A 485 -9.36 4.13 19.84
C ARG A 485 -9.94 4.99 20.97
N VAL A 486 -11.07 4.59 21.52
CA VAL A 486 -11.72 5.18 22.70
C VAL A 486 -12.10 4.06 23.67
N ILE A 487 -11.73 4.16 24.96
CA ILE A 487 -12.01 3.13 25.98
C ILE A 487 -13.28 3.45 26.81
N ASN A 488 -13.80 4.67 26.69
CA ASN A 488 -14.94 5.21 27.46
C ASN A 488 -14.79 4.94 28.97
N VAL A 489 -13.92 5.72 29.59
CA VAL A 489 -13.54 5.61 31.01
C VAL A 489 -14.71 5.82 32.00
N ASN A 490 -15.87 6.31 31.53
CA ASN A 490 -17.06 6.57 32.34
C ASN A 490 -18.17 5.51 32.18
N GLN A 491 -17.86 4.36 31.57
CA GLN A 491 -18.81 3.27 31.40
C GLN A 491 -19.24 2.64 32.74
N GLY A 492 -20.50 2.18 32.80
CA GLY A 492 -21.02 1.42 33.93
C GLY A 492 -20.27 0.09 34.14
N ALA A 493 -20.26 -0.40 35.39
CA ALA A 493 -19.54 -1.62 35.74
C ALA A 493 -20.00 -2.83 34.90
N GLY A 494 -19.02 -3.59 34.36
CA GLY A 494 -19.27 -4.82 33.59
C GLY A 494 -19.50 -4.64 32.10
N LEU A 495 -19.35 -3.43 31.55
CA LEU A 495 -19.39 -3.16 30.11
C LEU A 495 -17.98 -3.10 29.52
N GLN A 496 -17.81 -3.65 28.32
CA GLN A 496 -16.62 -3.44 27.48
C GLN A 496 -16.99 -2.39 26.43
N ALA A 497 -16.60 -1.13 26.64
CA ALA A 497 -16.90 0.01 25.77
C ALA A 497 -15.61 0.56 25.12
N SER A 498 -14.86 -0.35 24.52
CA SER A 498 -13.77 -0.04 23.60
C SER A 498 -14.34 0.16 22.20
N TYR A 499 -13.97 1.25 21.55
CA TYR A 499 -14.37 1.59 20.18
C TYR A 499 -13.14 1.87 19.35
N GLY A 500 -13.10 1.30 18.15
CA GLY A 500 -12.03 1.50 17.18
C GLY A 500 -12.58 1.96 15.84
N GLY A 501 -11.78 2.70 15.08
CA GLY A 501 -12.10 3.03 13.70
C GLY A 501 -10.86 3.45 12.93
N ALA A 502 -10.84 3.16 11.62
CA ALA A 502 -9.80 3.63 10.72
C ALA A 502 -10.42 4.42 9.56
N TYR A 503 -9.77 5.53 9.21
CA TYR A 503 -10.26 6.49 8.22
C TYR A 503 -9.15 6.82 7.23
N PRO A 504 -9.36 6.66 5.91
CA PRO A 504 -8.35 6.99 4.91
C PRO A 504 -7.84 8.42 5.06
N HIS A 505 -6.58 8.64 4.75
CA HIS A 505 -6.04 10.00 4.66
C HIS A 505 -6.76 10.80 3.60
N ARG A 506 -7.08 12.05 3.94
CA ARG A 506 -7.39 13.06 2.93
C ARG A 506 -6.07 13.67 2.49
N ALA A 507 -5.98 14.13 1.25
CA ALA A 507 -4.71 14.55 0.69
C ALA A 507 -4.84 15.64 -0.37
N SER A 508 -3.78 16.44 -0.51
CA SER A 508 -3.61 17.37 -1.62
C SER A 508 -2.58 16.84 -2.62
N ARG A 509 -2.71 17.29 -3.87
CA ARG A 509 -1.78 17.00 -4.95
C ARG A 509 -1.28 18.31 -5.53
N ALA A 510 -0.02 18.29 -5.94
CA ALA A 510 0.66 19.39 -6.61
C ALA A 510 1.33 18.88 -7.88
N CYS A 511 0.81 19.31 -9.02
CA CYS A 511 1.40 19.03 -10.33
C CYS A 511 1.45 20.31 -11.17
N PHE A 512 2.65 20.62 -11.67
CA PHE A 512 2.89 21.77 -12.54
C PHE A 512 3.79 21.40 -13.73
N LYS A 513 3.72 22.16 -14.83
CA LYS A 513 4.62 21.98 -15.99
C LYS A 513 6.05 22.50 -15.73
N GLY A 514 6.25 23.26 -14.65
CA GLY A 514 7.54 23.89 -14.30
C GLY A 514 7.79 23.91 -12.78
N THR A 515 8.17 25.08 -12.26
CA THR A 515 8.39 25.28 -10.82
C THR A 515 7.09 25.22 -10.03
N PHE A 516 7.16 24.76 -8.79
CA PHE A 516 6.03 24.72 -7.87
C PHE A 516 5.39 26.11 -7.74
N GLY A 517 4.06 26.18 -7.81
CA GLY A 517 3.26 27.40 -7.58
C GLY A 517 3.40 28.53 -8.63
N ASN A 518 4.46 28.54 -9.42
CA ASN A 518 4.84 29.65 -10.32
C ASN A 518 4.72 29.30 -11.81
N SER A 519 4.24 28.10 -12.13
CA SER A 519 4.04 27.65 -13.51
C SER A 519 2.63 27.14 -13.74
N ALA A 520 2.27 26.93 -15.00
CA ALA A 520 0.96 26.38 -15.35
C ALA A 520 0.75 25.02 -14.64
N PRO A 521 -0.44 24.78 -14.06
CA PRO A 521 -0.74 23.48 -13.46
C PRO A 521 -0.79 22.40 -14.56
N CYS A 522 -0.58 21.12 -14.21
CA CYS A 522 -0.54 20.02 -15.20
C CYS A 522 -1.91 19.74 -15.85
N ASP A 523 -2.06 20.03 -17.13
CA ASP A 523 -3.29 19.87 -17.94
C ASP A 523 -4.46 20.82 -17.59
#